data_AF-A0A6C0BA44-F1
#
_entry.id   AF-A0A6C0BA44-F1
#
_cell.length_a   1.000
_cell.length_b   1.000
_cell.length_c   1.000
_cell.angle_alpha   90.00
_cell.angle_beta   90.00
_cell.angle_gamma   90.00
#
_symmetry.space_group_name_H-M   'P 1'
#
loop_
_entity.id
_entity.type
_entity.pdbx_description
1 polymer ?
#
loop_
_entity_poly.entity_id
_entity_poly.type
_entity_poly.pdbx_seq_one_letter_code
_entity_poly.pdbx_strand_id
1 'polypeptide(L)'
;MGNTEISILLLFSSFIFLTNVLTTFYKKYYIYCFLFFGLTITSIIFHYHTNIYTNLLDKLFILSVVFYGGYLLYNKSKTDNQNQIYISLIVITFLLCIFLFFYGYYSNTYCYHPDKYIGNKYHCMLHLISSIGHHFITFL
;
A
#
# COMPACT_ATOMS: atom_id res chain seq x y z
N MET A 1 25.67 12.20 0.52
CA MET A 1 24.59 12.68 1.40
C MET A 1 23.18 12.50 0.80
N GLY A 2 22.97 12.65 -0.52
CA GLY A 2 21.63 12.46 -1.12
C GLY A 2 20.99 11.06 -0.97
N ASN A 3 21.75 9.97 -1.09
CA ASN A 3 21.16 8.61 -1.03
C ASN A 3 20.60 8.21 0.36
N THR A 4 21.14 8.75 1.44
CA THR A 4 20.71 8.43 2.83
C THR A 4 19.45 9.19 3.22
N GLU A 5 19.28 10.45 2.80
CA GLU A 5 18.04 11.20 3.05
C GLU A 5 16.87 10.62 2.25
N ILE A 6 17.16 10.11 1.06
CA ILE A 6 16.18 9.53 0.13
C ILE A 6 15.61 8.20 0.64
N SER A 7 16.38 7.37 1.37
CA SER A 7 15.87 6.14 2.00
C SER A 7 15.02 6.41 3.26
N ILE A 8 15.29 7.49 3.97
CA ILE A 8 14.55 7.90 5.18
C ILE A 8 13.10 8.27 4.85
N LEU A 9 12.86 8.91 3.69
CA LEU A 9 11.52 9.27 3.23
C LEU A 9 10.61 8.02 3.10
N LEU A 10 11.14 6.96 2.48
CA LEU A 10 10.41 5.71 2.30
C LEU A 10 10.16 5.01 3.63
N LEU A 11 11.17 4.95 4.49
CA LEU A 11 11.06 4.40 5.84
C LEU A 11 9.91 5.07 6.63
N PHE A 12 9.84 6.40 6.62
CA PHE A 12 8.76 7.12 7.29
C PHE A 12 7.40 6.88 6.65
N SER A 13 7.34 6.82 5.32
CA SER A 13 6.09 6.53 4.62
C SER A 13 5.53 5.13 4.91
N SER A 14 6.38 4.14 5.21
CA SER A 14 5.94 2.80 5.60
C SER A 14 5.08 2.81 6.87
N PHE A 15 5.28 3.78 7.78
CA PHE A 15 4.44 3.93 8.96
C PHE A 15 3.00 4.35 8.64
N ILE A 16 2.70 4.82 7.42
CA ILE A 16 1.32 5.05 6.99
C ILE A 16 0.51 3.74 7.10
N PHE A 17 1.11 2.58 6.83
CA PHE A 17 0.43 1.29 6.99
C PHE A 17 0.04 0.97 8.44
N LEU A 18 0.69 1.58 9.43
CA LEU A 18 0.31 1.44 10.84
C LEU A 18 -1.09 2.02 11.10
N THR A 19 -1.51 3.04 10.35
CA THR A 19 -2.88 3.56 10.45
C THR A 19 -3.92 2.52 10.02
N ASN A 20 -3.61 1.69 9.01
CA ASN A 20 -4.44 0.55 8.62
C ASN A 20 -4.47 -0.52 9.72
N VAL A 21 -3.33 -0.81 10.38
CA VAL A 21 -3.27 -1.74 11.53
C VAL A 21 -4.23 -1.27 12.62
N LEU A 22 -4.15 -0.01 13.04
CA LEU A 22 -5.00 0.55 14.10
C LEU A 22 -6.49 0.48 13.72
N THR A 23 -6.83 0.89 12.49
CA THR A 23 -8.22 0.89 12.01
C THR A 23 -8.79 -0.52 11.89
N THR A 24 -8.03 -1.46 11.33
CA THR A 24 -8.49 -2.86 11.19
C THR A 24 -8.57 -3.58 12.53
N PHE A 25 -7.68 -3.28 13.48
CA PHE A 25 -7.78 -3.75 14.87
C PHE A 25 -9.06 -3.24 15.53
N TYR A 26 -9.33 -1.93 15.44
CA TYR A 26 -10.55 -1.32 16.00
C TYR A 26 -11.83 -1.92 15.41
N LYS A 27 -11.84 -2.21 14.10
CA LYS A 27 -12.96 -2.86 13.39
C LYS A 27 -12.97 -4.39 13.52
N LYS A 28 -12.08 -4.99 14.33
CA LYS A 28 -11.96 -6.43 14.59
C LYS A 28 -11.64 -7.30 13.36
N TYR A 29 -11.02 -6.72 12.32
CA TYR A 29 -10.51 -7.46 11.16
C TYR A 29 -9.09 -7.98 11.44
N TYR A 30 -8.96 -8.97 12.34
CA TYR A 30 -7.67 -9.42 12.85
C TYR A 30 -6.71 -9.98 11.79
N ILE A 31 -7.22 -10.73 10.80
CA ILE A 31 -6.39 -11.22 9.69
C ILE A 31 -5.82 -10.04 8.90
N TYR A 32 -6.66 -9.03 8.63
CA TYR A 32 -6.23 -7.84 7.89
C TYR A 32 -5.21 -7.02 8.68
N CYS A 33 -5.43 -6.88 9.98
CA CYS A 33 -4.53 -6.25 10.92
C CYS A 33 -3.15 -6.93 10.92
N PHE A 34 -3.12 -8.27 10.97
CA PHE A 34 -1.87 -9.03 10.90
C PHE A 34 -1.14 -8.80 9.57
N LEU A 35 -1.86 -8.82 8.45
CA LEU A 35 -1.26 -8.57 7.13
C LEU A 35 -0.67 -7.17 7.01
N PHE A 36 -1.37 -6.13 7.49
CA PHE A 36 -0.84 -4.76 7.51
C PHE A 36 0.33 -4.57 8.47
N PHE A 37 0.29 -5.25 9.62
CA PHE A 37 1.38 -5.18 10.58
C PHE A 37 2.63 -5.85 10.02
N GLY A 38 2.48 -7.01 9.40
CA GLY A 38 3.53 -7.67 8.63
C GLY A 38 4.07 -6.74 7.55
N LEU A 39 3.21 -6.18 6.70
CA LEU A 39 3.63 -5.23 5.65
C LEU A 39 4.40 -4.03 6.22
N THR A 40 3.98 -3.48 7.37
CA THR A 40 4.68 -2.37 8.02
C THR A 40 6.10 -2.77 8.41
N ILE A 41 6.26 -3.93 9.06
CA ILE A 41 7.58 -4.46 9.47
C ILE A 41 8.46 -4.72 8.23
N THR A 42 7.91 -5.36 7.21
CA THR A 42 8.68 -5.81 6.05
C THR A 42 9.11 -4.63 5.19
N SER A 43 8.26 -3.62 5.06
CA SER A 43 8.57 -2.39 4.34
C SER A 43 9.66 -1.60 5.06
N ILE A 44 9.59 -1.49 6.40
CA ILE A 44 10.66 -0.88 7.21
C ILE A 44 11.99 -1.62 7.01
N ILE A 45 11.99 -2.96 7.10
CA ILE A 45 13.20 -3.77 6.93
C ILE A 45 13.76 -3.62 5.51
N PHE A 46 12.91 -3.63 4.49
CA PHE A 46 13.35 -3.51 3.09
C PHE A 46 13.99 -2.15 2.79
N HIS A 47 13.41 -1.06 3.30
CA HIS A 47 13.94 0.28 3.10
C HIS A 47 15.16 0.60 3.99
N TYR A 48 15.31 -0.07 5.13
CA TYR A 48 16.52 0.02 5.95
C TYR A 48 17.67 -0.84 5.41
N HIS A 49 17.37 -2.08 4.99
CA HIS A 49 18.34 -3.04 4.47
C HIS A 49 17.83 -3.69 3.18
N THR A 50 18.10 -3.04 2.06
CA THR A 50 17.66 -3.49 0.73
C THR A 50 18.42 -4.74 0.30
N ASN A 51 17.73 -5.88 0.28
CA ASN A 51 18.23 -7.17 -0.21
C ASN A 51 17.12 -7.83 -1.07
N ILE A 52 17.51 -8.74 -1.95
CA ILE A 52 16.58 -9.54 -2.77
C ILE A 52 15.58 -10.28 -1.88
N TYR A 53 16.02 -10.87 -0.76
CA TYR A 53 15.13 -11.57 0.17
C TYR A 53 14.12 -10.65 0.86
N THR A 54 14.57 -9.47 1.32
CA THR A 54 13.68 -8.50 1.99
C THR A 54 12.67 -7.89 1.00
N ASN A 55 13.10 -7.67 -0.25
CA ASN A 55 12.23 -7.24 -1.36
C ASN A 55 11.14 -8.27 -1.69
N LEU A 56 11.54 -9.55 -1.81
CA LEU A 56 10.60 -10.64 -2.08
C LEU A 56 9.56 -10.73 -0.97
N LEU A 57 10.01 -10.70 0.29
CA LEU A 57 9.16 -10.84 1.45
C LEU A 57 8.19 -9.66 1.57
N ASP A 58 8.64 -8.43 1.35
CA ASP A 58 7.78 -7.24 1.33
C ASP A 58 6.68 -7.35 0.26
N LYS A 59 7.05 -7.75 -0.97
CA LYS A 59 6.09 -7.98 -2.06
C LYS A 59 5.08 -9.07 -1.76
N LEU A 60 5.45 -10.12 -1.03
CA LEU A 60 4.50 -11.17 -0.60
C LEU A 60 3.44 -10.61 0.36
N PHE A 61 3.82 -9.73 1.29
CA PHE A 61 2.87 -9.06 2.17
C PHE A 61 1.98 -8.07 1.40
N ILE A 62 2.53 -7.30 0.46
CA ILE A 62 1.74 -6.43 -0.43
C ILE A 62 0.67 -7.27 -1.15
N LEU A 63 1.08 -8.37 -1.78
CA LEU A 63 0.18 -9.24 -2.54
C LEU A 63 -0.92 -9.84 -1.63
N SER A 64 -0.54 -10.26 -0.42
CA SER A 64 -1.48 -10.81 0.57
C SER A 64 -2.51 -9.78 1.01
N VAL A 65 -2.10 -8.54 1.26
CA VAL A 65 -2.98 -7.41 1.61
C VAL A 65 -3.95 -7.10 0.47
N VAL A 66 -3.47 -7.09 -0.78
CA VAL A 66 -4.31 -6.85 -1.96
C VAL A 66 -5.36 -7.96 -2.14
N PHE A 67 -4.95 -9.24 -2.08
CA PHE A 67 -5.90 -10.35 -2.23
C PHE A 67 -6.93 -10.40 -1.11
N TYR A 68 -6.49 -10.26 0.15
CA TYR A 68 -7.41 -10.24 1.27
C TYR A 68 -8.34 -9.02 1.24
N GLY A 69 -7.82 -7.86 0.84
CA GLY A 69 -8.62 -6.65 0.63
C GLY A 69 -9.69 -6.82 -0.45
N GLY A 70 -9.33 -7.45 -1.59
CA GLY A 70 -10.27 -7.79 -2.65
C GLY A 70 -11.35 -8.78 -2.20
N TYR A 71 -10.97 -9.81 -1.44
CA TYR A 71 -11.92 -10.75 -0.83
C TYR A 71 -12.90 -10.04 0.13
N LEU A 72 -12.41 -9.15 0.99
CA LEU A 72 -13.24 -8.42 1.93
C LEU A 72 -14.21 -7.47 1.21
N LEU A 73 -13.72 -6.75 0.19
CA LEU A 73 -14.55 -5.89 -0.66
C LEU A 73 -15.65 -6.68 -1.36
N TYR A 74 -15.33 -7.83 -1.95
CA TYR A 74 -16.29 -8.69 -2.64
C TYR A 74 -17.43 -9.13 -1.69
N ASN A 75 -17.09 -9.59 -0.48
CA ASN A 75 -18.09 -10.01 0.49
C ASN A 75 -18.98 -8.86 0.98
N LYS A 76 -18.39 -7.68 1.24
CA LYS A 76 -19.14 -6.49 1.63
C LYS A 76 -20.06 -6.00 0.51
N SER A 77 -19.59 -6.01 -0.73
CA SER A 77 -20.38 -5.58 -1.90
C SER A 77 -21.63 -6.44 -2.16
N LYS A 78 -21.64 -7.71 -1.74
CA LYS A 78 -22.82 -8.57 -1.85
C LYS A 78 -23.92 -8.26 -0.83
N THR A 79 -23.52 -7.71 0.32
CA THR A 79 -24.40 -7.58 1.49
C THR A 79 -24.96 -6.16 1.59
N ASP A 80 -24.18 -5.16 1.15
CA ASP A 80 -24.55 -3.75 1.19
C ASP A 80 -24.65 -3.15 -0.23
N ASN A 81 -25.85 -3.23 -0.82
CA ASN A 81 -26.13 -2.70 -2.15
C ASN A 81 -26.16 -1.16 -2.22
N GLN A 82 -26.10 -0.45 -1.08
CA GLN A 82 -26.33 1.00 -1.04
C GLN A 82 -25.06 1.87 -1.18
N ASN A 83 -23.86 1.27 -1.24
CA ASN A 83 -22.60 2.02 -1.22
C ASN A 83 -21.76 1.92 -2.50
N GLN A 84 -22.41 2.03 -3.68
CA GLN A 84 -21.73 2.00 -4.99
C GLN A 84 -20.66 3.09 -5.16
N ILE A 85 -20.85 4.26 -4.55
CA ILE A 85 -19.87 5.36 -4.57
C ILE A 85 -18.57 4.94 -3.85
N TYR A 86 -18.68 4.33 -2.67
CA TYR A 86 -17.51 3.84 -1.93
C TYR A 86 -16.76 2.76 -2.70
N ILE A 87 -17.49 1.80 -3.29
CA ILE A 87 -16.88 0.76 -4.13
C ILE A 87 -16.13 1.39 -5.31
N SER A 88 -16.73 2.39 -5.96
CA SER A 88 -16.10 3.10 -7.09
C SER A 88 -14.81 3.82 -6.65
N LEU A 89 -14.83 4.51 -5.51
CA LEU A 89 -13.64 5.16 -4.95
C LEU A 89 -12.53 4.15 -4.63
N ILE A 90 -12.89 3.01 -4.03
CA ILE A 90 -11.94 1.92 -3.75
C ILE A 90 -11.29 1.44 -5.05
N VAL A 91 -12.08 1.13 -6.07
CA VAL A 91 -11.57 0.67 -7.38
C VAL A 91 -10.64 1.72 -8.00
N ILE A 92 -11.00 3.00 -7.95
CA ILE A 92 -10.15 4.11 -8.44
C ILE A 92 -8.81 4.13 -7.71
N THR A 93 -8.77 3.96 -6.38
CA THR A 93 -7.50 3.93 -5.64
C THR A 93 -6.60 2.76 -6.07
N PHE A 94 -7.15 1.57 -6.31
CA PHE A 94 -6.38 0.43 -6.83
C PHE A 94 -5.87 0.67 -8.26
N LEU A 95 -6.72 1.20 -9.14
CA LEU A 95 -6.31 1.54 -10.51
C LEU A 95 -5.21 2.62 -10.51
N LEU A 96 -5.30 3.61 -9.62
CA LEU A 96 -4.28 4.64 -9.47
C LEU A 96 -2.94 4.06 -8.99
N CYS A 97 -2.96 3.12 -8.03
CA CYS A 97 -1.75 2.40 -7.61
C CYS A 97 -1.14 1.59 -8.76
N ILE A 98 -1.96 0.84 -9.51
CA ILE A 98 -1.52 0.07 -10.68
C ILE A 98 -0.91 1.01 -11.73
N PHE A 99 -1.56 2.14 -12.02
CA PHE A 99 -1.07 3.13 -12.97
C PHE A 99 0.29 3.70 -12.52
N LEU A 100 0.38 4.24 -11.31
CA LEU A 100 1.62 4.84 -10.79
C LEU A 100 2.81 3.87 -10.79
N PHE A 101 2.54 2.58 -10.57
CA PHE A 101 3.57 1.55 -10.54
C PHE A 101 3.91 1.02 -11.94
N PHE A 102 2.95 0.42 -12.65
CA PHE A 102 3.23 -0.27 -13.92
C PHE A 102 3.46 0.69 -15.07
N TYR A 103 2.65 1.75 -15.21
CA TYR A 103 2.90 2.74 -16.26
C TYR A 103 4.25 3.41 -16.00
N GLY A 104 4.51 3.81 -14.75
CA GLY A 104 5.81 4.36 -14.34
C GLY A 104 7.00 3.48 -14.73
N TYR A 105 6.87 2.15 -14.56
CA TYR A 105 7.91 1.19 -14.96
C TYR A 105 8.19 1.23 -16.47
N TYR A 106 7.15 1.20 -17.30
CA TYR A 106 7.32 1.19 -18.77
C TYR A 106 7.79 2.54 -19.34
N SER A 107 7.37 3.66 -18.75
CA SER A 107 7.74 5.00 -19.22
C SER A 107 8.97 5.59 -18.55
N ASN A 108 9.59 4.90 -17.58
CA ASN A 108 10.63 5.44 -16.70
C ASN A 108 10.20 6.76 -16.03
N THR A 109 8.96 6.81 -15.53
CA THR A 109 8.41 7.95 -14.80
C THR A 109 7.87 7.51 -13.43
N TYR A 110 7.36 8.46 -12.64
CA TYR A 110 6.79 8.20 -11.31
C TYR A 110 7.75 7.44 -10.41
N CYS A 111 7.36 6.27 -9.87
CA CYS A 111 8.20 5.46 -8.98
C CYS A 111 9.53 5.02 -9.61
N TYR A 112 9.63 5.03 -10.94
CA TYR A 112 10.80 4.60 -11.72
C TYR A 112 11.49 5.77 -12.42
N HIS A 113 11.23 7.00 -11.97
CA HIS A 113 11.90 8.18 -12.50
C HIS A 113 13.43 8.09 -12.31
N PRO A 114 14.26 8.51 -13.30
CA PRO A 114 15.72 8.43 -13.21
C PRO A 114 16.30 9.16 -11.99
N ASP A 115 15.69 10.29 -11.63
CA ASP A 115 15.94 10.95 -10.36
C ASP A 115 15.22 10.20 -9.22
N LYS A 116 16.02 9.56 -8.36
CA LYS A 116 15.56 8.80 -7.19
C LYS A 116 14.76 9.62 -6.20
N TYR A 117 15.04 10.92 -6.06
CA TYR A 117 14.29 11.77 -5.16
C TYR A 117 12.83 11.93 -5.63
N ILE A 118 12.65 12.12 -6.94
CA ILE A 118 11.31 12.17 -7.57
C ILE A 118 10.65 10.79 -7.48
N GLY A 119 11.40 9.72 -7.79
CA GLY A 119 10.93 8.34 -7.68
C GLY A 119 10.35 8.01 -6.31
N ASN A 120 11.09 8.34 -5.25
CA ASN A 120 10.69 8.05 -3.88
C ASN A 120 9.48 8.88 -3.43
N LYS A 121 9.34 10.13 -3.90
CA LYS A 121 8.11 10.90 -3.63
C LYS A 121 6.86 10.21 -4.17
N TYR A 122 6.92 9.72 -5.40
CA TYR A 122 5.79 8.98 -5.99
C TYR A 122 5.56 7.62 -5.31
N HIS A 123 6.62 6.97 -4.84
CA HIS A 123 6.49 5.76 -4.04
C HIS A 123 5.80 6.03 -2.68
N CYS A 124 6.13 7.14 -2.01
CA CYS A 124 5.39 7.57 -0.82
C CYS A 124 3.92 7.88 -1.13
N MET A 125 3.63 8.51 -2.28
CA MET A 125 2.25 8.70 -2.73
C MET A 125 1.54 7.35 -2.94
N LEU A 126 2.23 6.34 -3.46
CA LEU A 126 1.69 4.99 -3.61
C LEU A 126 1.34 4.37 -2.25
N HIS A 127 2.21 4.50 -1.23
CA HIS A 127 1.89 4.08 0.14
C HIS A 127 0.63 4.77 0.68
N LEU A 128 0.52 6.08 0.47
CA LEU A 128 -0.63 6.87 0.91
C LEU A 128 -1.93 6.46 0.21
N ILE A 129 -1.95 6.40 -1.12
CA ILE A 129 -3.13 6.06 -1.92
C ILE A 129 -3.59 4.64 -1.61
N SER A 130 -2.65 3.70 -1.52
CA SER A 130 -2.93 2.31 -1.12
C SER A 130 -3.58 2.26 0.26
N SER A 131 -2.98 2.93 1.24
CA SER A 131 -3.52 3.00 2.60
C SER A 131 -4.94 3.57 2.63
N ILE A 132 -5.22 4.65 1.90
CA ILE A 132 -6.56 5.26 1.79
C ILE A 132 -7.57 4.26 1.22
N GLY A 133 -7.24 3.59 0.11
CA GLY A 133 -8.12 2.57 -0.50
C GLY A 133 -8.49 1.47 0.48
N HIS A 134 -7.52 1.00 1.27
CA HIS A 134 -7.75 -0.03 2.27
C HIS A 134 -8.51 0.47 3.52
N HIS A 135 -8.41 1.75 3.89
CA HIS A 135 -9.30 2.35 4.89
C HIS A 135 -10.75 2.37 4.38
N PHE A 136 -10.98 2.74 3.12
CA PHE A 136 -12.32 2.69 2.53
C PHE A 136 -12.90 1.27 2.54
N ILE A 137 -12.12 0.24 2.21
CA ILE A 137 -12.57 -1.16 2.34
C ILE A 137 -12.94 -1.49 3.80
N THR A 138 -12.19 -0.97 4.76
CA THR A 138 -12.40 -1.26 6.19
C THR A 138 -13.66 -0.58 6.73
N PHE A 139 -14.00 0.61 6.23
CA PHE A 139 -15.16 1.40 6.67
C PHE A 139 -16.45 1.15 5.88
N LEU A 140 -16.36 0.63 4.65
CA LEU A 140 -17.49 0.04 3.94
C LEU A 140 -18.17 -1.03 4.81
#